data_AF-A0A367B5X1-F1
#
_entry.id   AF-A0A367B5X1-F1
#
_cell.length_a   1.000
_cell.length_b   1.000
_cell.length_c   1.000
_cell.angle_alpha   90.00
_cell.angle_beta   90.00
_cell.angle_gamma   90.00
#
_symmetry.space_group_name_H-M   'P 1'
#
loop_
_entity.id
_entity.type
_entity.pdbx_description
1 polymer ?
#
loop_
_entity_poly.entity_id
_entity_poly.type
_entity_poly.pdbx_seq_one_letter_code
_entity_poly.pdbx_strand_id
1 'polypeptide(L)'
;MHTVHFFVVLPEPLDLPSGFAIQREAQPGTYSGESFRLGDGTSLDAETLSAGPLCRFFHRETTVDTSRMRAAVNLARWAWPDLSNGQASGGGIVGLADFDPAEALVVKRPSGDLSEHGDDTRTAGLDEGASTGDPSPPMKPQTAVEMIHVLHCEGEGCTGEFSEEELASAFSECLRLVQALQRGAYAVTRQPYTLLTRATSAFATPVAIGSIDDDGFHAPDRWLLWRTNWNLLSELPPADISDAALGFIGRLVQHMDTRAFFSYLDFEREAVVASRNRGDNRSAAIFLGLACERLLDDLLGHLMWEDGEAPEAAPATFQDSAGITSRVRREFHPRLKGRWSPDQPGPVADWWEKVAKVRNKVVHGAYTPTDQEIEDGTAATHALVAHISDCLADRIRQEGKYRLTAVALMAEPGMRKRSVWTRRSQQAAQRFDEEDLWSLAARWKAAADRQRASTLGEPLVPDASRAYVMYIVHSGGPSYWVEHDRVTAQARKVSEPRDLMAGQRKALAALEASIKVEYGSAEHALATAMEVASPAQVDAVGDWQEEYHLIPGAEVMIDGTDRSAVS
;
A
#
# COMPACT_ATOMS: atom_id res chain seq x y z
N MET A 1 -11.46 -16.56 20.47
CA MET A 1 -11.24 -15.40 19.57
C MET A 1 -11.17 -14.17 20.46
N HIS A 2 -10.05 -13.46 20.45
CA HIS A 2 -9.90 -12.24 21.24
C HIS A 2 -9.61 -11.09 20.28
N THR A 3 -10.32 -9.98 20.48
CA THR A 3 -10.19 -8.76 19.68
C THR A 3 -9.32 -7.78 20.44
N VAL A 4 -8.27 -7.25 19.80
CA VAL A 4 -7.41 -6.22 20.38
C VAL A 4 -7.67 -4.91 19.65
N HIS A 5 -8.01 -3.87 20.41
CA HIS A 5 -8.25 -2.53 19.89
C HIS A 5 -7.00 -1.68 20.04
N PHE A 6 -6.52 -1.10 18.95
CA PHE A 6 -5.44 -0.13 18.95
C PHE A 6 -5.99 1.24 18.54
N PHE A 7 -5.92 2.18 19.48
CA PHE A 7 -6.24 3.58 19.20
C PHE A 7 -4.97 4.30 18.79
N VAL A 8 -4.94 4.76 17.54
CA VAL A 8 -3.78 5.41 16.96
C VAL A 8 -4.11 6.88 16.68
N VAL A 9 -3.53 7.77 17.47
CA VAL A 9 -3.64 9.21 17.25
C VAL A 9 -2.61 9.62 16.21
N LEU A 10 -3.05 10.25 15.14
CA LEU A 10 -2.17 10.72 14.09
C LEU A 10 -1.47 12.02 14.53
N PRO A 11 -0.19 12.22 14.15
CA PRO A 11 0.54 13.45 14.48
C PRO A 11 0.00 14.66 13.70
N GLU A 12 -0.65 14.41 12.57
CA GLU A 12 -1.27 15.41 11.70
C GLU A 12 -2.70 14.97 11.38
N PRO A 13 -3.71 15.87 11.39
CA PRO A 13 -5.08 15.50 11.06
C PRO A 13 -5.17 15.00 9.61
N LEU A 14 -5.74 13.82 9.43
CA LEU A 14 -6.18 13.33 8.11
C LEU A 14 -7.53 13.98 7.80
N ASP A 15 -7.59 14.71 6.69
CA ASP A 15 -8.81 15.38 6.24
C ASP A 15 -9.76 14.35 5.63
N LEU A 16 -10.91 14.14 6.27
CA LEU A 16 -11.98 13.32 5.74
C LEU A 16 -13.09 14.26 5.26
N PRO A 17 -13.78 13.98 4.14
CA PRO A 17 -14.79 14.87 3.57
C PRO A 17 -15.81 15.39 4.60
N SER A 18 -16.37 16.57 4.36
CA SER A 18 -17.49 17.10 5.15
C SER A 18 -18.59 16.03 5.35
N GLY A 19 -18.80 15.65 6.62
CA GLY A 19 -19.65 14.53 7.04
C GLY A 19 -18.96 13.48 7.92
N PHE A 20 -17.64 13.56 8.10
CA PHE A 20 -16.90 12.76 9.08
C PHE A 20 -16.66 13.57 10.37
N ALA A 21 -17.19 13.10 11.50
CA ALA A 21 -16.89 13.63 12.83
C ALA A 21 -16.65 12.49 13.82
N ILE A 22 -15.72 12.68 14.75
CA ILE A 22 -15.38 11.72 15.80
C ILE A 22 -16.43 11.80 16.90
N GLN A 23 -17.17 10.71 17.11
CA GLN A 23 -18.11 10.58 18.21
C GLN A 23 -17.62 9.53 19.22
N ARG A 24 -17.68 9.88 20.51
CA ARG A 24 -17.41 8.97 21.62
C ARG A 24 -18.70 8.28 22.03
N GLU A 25 -18.78 6.95 21.94
CA GLU A 25 -19.87 6.21 22.58
C GLU A 25 -19.64 6.14 24.10
N ALA A 26 -20.70 6.41 24.87
CA ALA A 26 -20.64 6.42 26.33
C ALA A 26 -20.72 5.02 26.95
N GLN A 27 -21.17 3.99 26.22
CA GLN A 27 -21.16 2.59 26.66
C GLN A 27 -21.15 1.63 25.46
N PRO A 28 -20.54 0.44 25.55
CA PRO A 28 -20.62 -0.57 24.50
C PRO A 28 -22.05 -1.08 24.39
N GLY A 29 -22.70 -0.84 23.25
CA GLY A 29 -24.04 -1.37 22.98
C GLY A 29 -24.01 -2.89 22.85
N THR A 30 -24.67 -3.60 23.76
CA THR A 30 -25.13 -4.97 23.53
C THR A 30 -26.24 -4.95 22.49
N TYR A 31 -25.95 -5.36 21.26
CA TYR A 31 -26.96 -5.62 20.23
C TYR A 31 -27.58 -6.99 20.47
N SER A 32 -28.61 -7.04 21.31
CA SER A 32 -29.48 -8.22 21.42
C SER A 32 -30.82 -7.92 20.75
N GLY A 33 -31.15 -8.66 19.69
CA GLY A 33 -32.53 -8.76 19.19
C GLY A 33 -32.89 -8.04 17.88
N GLU A 34 -31.93 -7.52 17.12
CA GLU A 34 -32.23 -6.97 15.78
C GLU A 34 -32.00 -8.01 14.68
N SER A 35 -33.04 -8.32 13.90
CA SER A 35 -32.97 -9.20 12.72
C SER A 35 -32.84 -8.38 11.45
N PHE A 36 -31.82 -8.65 10.63
CA PHE A 36 -31.62 -7.98 9.35
C PHE A 36 -32.24 -8.81 8.23
N ARG A 37 -32.92 -8.19 7.26
CA ARG A 37 -33.44 -8.91 6.08
C ARG A 37 -32.72 -8.48 4.81
N LEU A 38 -32.24 -9.45 4.04
CA LEU A 38 -31.67 -9.25 2.72
C LEU A 38 -32.79 -9.00 1.69
N GLY A 39 -32.42 -8.49 0.51
CA GLY A 39 -33.36 -8.15 -0.57
C GLY A 39 -34.12 -9.34 -1.18
N ASP A 40 -33.65 -10.57 -0.92
CA ASP A 40 -34.32 -11.83 -1.28
C ASP A 40 -35.32 -12.31 -0.20
N GLY A 41 -35.45 -11.58 0.91
CA GLY A 41 -36.32 -11.90 2.03
C GLY A 41 -35.66 -12.74 3.14
N THR A 42 -34.40 -13.13 3.00
CA THR A 42 -33.67 -13.93 3.99
C THR A 42 -33.39 -13.12 5.25
N SER A 43 -33.72 -13.66 6.43
CA SER A 43 -33.48 -13.02 7.72
C SER A 43 -32.15 -13.50 8.32
N LEU A 44 -31.24 -12.58 8.61
CA LEU A 44 -29.97 -12.80 9.30
C LEU A 44 -30.11 -12.40 10.78
N ASP A 45 -29.61 -13.27 11.66
CA ASP A 45 -29.45 -12.99 13.08
C ASP A 45 -28.17 -12.14 13.29
N ALA A 46 -28.19 -11.25 14.28
CA ALA A 46 -27.04 -10.45 14.70
C ALA A 46 -25.84 -11.34 15.14
N GLU A 47 -26.09 -12.57 15.63
CA GLU A 47 -25.04 -13.56 15.90
C GLU A 47 -24.35 -14.08 14.63
N THR A 48 -24.99 -14.04 13.46
CA THR A 48 -24.36 -14.44 12.19
C THR A 48 -23.45 -13.34 11.63
N LEU A 49 -23.74 -12.08 11.95
CA LEU A 49 -22.96 -10.91 11.51
C LEU A 49 -21.71 -10.66 12.38
N SER A 50 -21.59 -11.31 13.53
CA SER A 50 -20.42 -11.22 14.43
C SER A 50 -19.28 -12.18 14.07
N ALA A 51 -19.46 -13.03 13.06
CA ALA A 51 -18.52 -14.08 12.66
C ALA A 51 -17.51 -13.66 11.56
N GLY A 52 -17.19 -12.38 11.43
CA GLY A 52 -16.16 -11.89 10.51
C GLY A 52 -15.55 -10.57 10.98
N PRO A 53 -14.36 -10.18 10.48
CA PRO A 53 -13.78 -8.88 10.82
C PRO A 53 -14.71 -7.76 10.33
N LEU A 54 -14.85 -6.72 11.13
CA LEU A 54 -15.68 -5.57 10.80
C LEU A 54 -14.88 -4.30 11.02
N CYS A 55 -14.59 -3.57 9.94
CA CYS A 55 -14.11 -2.21 10.03
C CYS A 55 -15.34 -1.30 10.19
N ARG A 56 -15.63 -0.83 11.41
CA ARG A 56 -16.82 0.01 11.67
C ARG A 56 -16.50 1.46 11.37
N PHE A 57 -17.17 2.01 10.36
CA PHE A 57 -17.25 3.44 10.13
C PHE A 57 -18.67 3.88 10.46
N PHE A 58 -18.85 4.71 11.49
CA PHE A 58 -20.18 5.17 11.91
C PHE A 58 -20.54 6.50 11.22
N HIS A 59 -21.80 6.65 10.80
CA HIS A 59 -22.37 7.84 10.18
C HIS A 59 -23.78 8.08 10.72
N ARG A 60 -24.21 9.34 10.89
CA ARG A 60 -25.60 9.67 11.20
C ARG A 60 -26.14 10.70 10.21
N GLU A 61 -26.86 10.21 9.20
CA GLU A 61 -28.15 10.72 8.69
C GLU A 61 -28.66 9.93 7.47
N THR A 62 -29.98 9.90 7.35
CA THR A 62 -30.84 8.85 6.78
C THR A 62 -31.06 8.90 5.26
N THR A 63 -30.05 9.26 4.47
CA THR A 63 -30.11 9.13 3.01
C THR A 63 -28.72 8.80 2.47
N VAL A 64 -28.37 7.52 2.45
CA VAL A 64 -27.07 7.07 1.97
C VAL A 64 -27.12 6.89 0.46
N ASP A 65 -26.25 7.62 -0.23
CA ASP A 65 -25.90 7.42 -1.63
C ASP A 65 -25.27 6.02 -1.80
N THR A 66 -25.82 5.20 -2.71
CA THR A 66 -25.36 3.84 -3.03
C THR A 66 -23.88 3.77 -3.41
N SER A 67 -23.30 4.88 -3.86
CA SER A 67 -21.87 5.04 -4.15
C SER A 67 -21.00 4.92 -2.90
N ARG A 68 -21.48 5.43 -1.76
CA ARG A 68 -20.77 5.45 -0.46
C ARG A 68 -20.72 4.07 0.19
N MET A 69 -21.83 3.31 0.11
CA MET A 69 -21.83 1.90 0.54
C MET A 69 -20.87 1.05 -0.29
N ARG A 70 -20.76 1.31 -1.59
CA ARG A 70 -19.86 0.58 -2.49
C ARG A 70 -18.38 0.78 -2.14
N ALA A 71 -17.96 2.00 -1.79
CA ALA A 71 -16.58 2.29 -1.40
C ALA A 71 -16.20 1.62 -0.07
N ALA A 72 -17.08 1.65 0.93
CA ALA A 72 -16.87 0.98 2.22
C ALA A 72 -16.85 -0.56 2.07
N VAL A 73 -17.73 -1.12 1.23
CA VAL A 73 -17.75 -2.56 0.92
C VAL A 73 -16.48 -2.99 0.17
N ASN A 74 -15.96 -2.18 -0.74
CA ASN A 74 -14.71 -2.48 -1.45
C ASN A 74 -13.48 -2.41 -0.52
N LEU A 75 -13.48 -1.48 0.44
CA LEU A 75 -12.46 -1.41 1.50
C LEU A 75 -12.53 -2.61 2.45
N ALA A 76 -13.74 -3.07 2.78
CA ALA A 76 -13.96 -4.26 3.61
C ALA A 76 -13.60 -5.58 2.89
N ARG A 77 -13.90 -5.70 1.58
CA ARG A 77 -13.48 -6.83 0.74
C ARG A 77 -11.95 -6.94 0.62
N TRP A 78 -11.25 -5.81 0.63
CA TRP A 78 -9.79 -5.76 0.63
C TRP A 78 -9.16 -6.30 1.92
N ALA A 79 -9.79 -6.07 3.07
CA ALA A 79 -9.30 -6.59 4.34
C ALA A 79 -9.42 -8.14 4.45
N TRP A 80 -10.07 -8.81 3.50
CA TRP A 80 -10.32 -10.26 3.56
C TRP A 80 -10.44 -10.95 2.18
N PRO A 81 -9.32 -11.37 1.55
CA PRO A 81 -9.32 -11.99 0.22
C PRO A 81 -10.05 -13.36 0.14
N ASP A 82 -10.22 -14.05 1.26
CA ASP A 82 -10.80 -15.41 1.30
C ASP A 82 -12.32 -15.44 1.05
N LEU A 83 -12.99 -14.28 1.00
CA LEU A 83 -14.40 -14.20 0.60
C LEU A 83 -14.64 -14.39 -0.90
N SER A 84 -13.59 -14.27 -1.74
CA SER A 84 -13.70 -14.42 -3.20
C SER A 84 -13.36 -15.82 -3.73
N ASN A 85 -12.70 -16.67 -2.94
CA ASN A 85 -12.32 -18.01 -3.36
C ASN A 85 -13.20 -19.04 -2.66
N GLY A 86 -14.33 -19.39 -3.29
CA GLY A 86 -15.26 -20.38 -2.79
C GLY A 86 -14.67 -21.79 -2.79
N GLN A 87 -13.93 -22.16 -1.74
CA GLN A 87 -13.70 -23.55 -1.34
C GLN A 87 -13.59 -23.64 0.20
N ALA A 88 -14.74 -23.54 0.88
CA ALA A 88 -14.90 -24.13 2.21
C ALA A 88 -15.80 -25.36 2.07
N SER A 89 -15.21 -26.54 2.24
CA SER A 89 -15.94 -27.80 2.32
C SER A 89 -16.83 -27.81 3.56
N GLY A 90 -18.15 -27.70 3.37
CA GLY A 90 -19.14 -27.95 4.43
C GLY A 90 -19.84 -26.71 4.99
N GLY A 91 -20.43 -25.88 4.14
CA GLY A 91 -21.37 -24.83 4.55
C GLY A 91 -21.76 -24.00 3.33
N GLY A 92 -23.00 -24.15 2.84
CA GLY A 92 -23.45 -23.50 1.62
C GLY A 92 -23.47 -21.97 1.76
N ILE A 93 -22.74 -21.28 0.87
CA ILE A 93 -22.86 -19.82 0.65
C ILE A 93 -23.44 -19.64 -0.76
N VAL A 94 -24.58 -18.94 -0.85
CA VAL A 94 -25.23 -18.56 -2.11
C VAL A 94 -24.60 -17.26 -2.61
N GLY A 95 -24.14 -17.25 -3.87
CA GLY A 95 -23.48 -16.10 -4.48
C GLY A 95 -24.43 -14.94 -4.80
N LEU A 96 -23.99 -13.72 -4.46
CA LEU A 96 -24.60 -12.46 -4.90
C LEU A 96 -24.14 -12.15 -6.33
N ALA A 97 -24.79 -12.73 -7.31
CA ALA A 97 -24.78 -12.28 -8.70
C ALA A 97 -26.21 -11.86 -9.06
N ASP A 98 -26.34 -10.75 -9.79
CA ASP A 98 -27.57 -10.14 -10.32
C ASP A 98 -28.31 -9.17 -9.37
N PHE A 99 -28.06 -7.87 -9.59
CA PHE A 99 -28.90 -6.78 -9.11
C PHE A 99 -29.22 -5.83 -10.27
N ASP A 100 -30.51 -5.59 -10.55
CA ASP A 100 -31.03 -4.62 -11.52
C ASP A 100 -31.49 -3.34 -10.79
N PRO A 101 -31.04 -2.12 -11.15
CA PRO A 101 -31.25 -0.92 -10.34
C PRO A 101 -32.64 -0.25 -10.46
N ALA A 102 -33.63 -0.85 -11.12
CA ALA A 102 -34.86 -0.16 -11.51
C ALA A 102 -36.00 -0.11 -10.47
N GLU A 103 -35.90 -0.74 -9.30
CA GLU A 103 -37.00 -0.76 -8.32
C GLU A 103 -36.65 -0.03 -7.02
N ALA A 104 -36.97 1.26 -6.96
CA ALA A 104 -36.95 2.06 -5.74
C ALA A 104 -38.37 2.31 -5.21
N LEU A 105 -38.65 1.83 -4.00
CA LEU A 105 -39.91 2.02 -3.29
C LEU A 105 -39.97 3.42 -2.63
N VAL A 106 -41.00 4.19 -2.96
CA VAL A 106 -41.29 5.52 -2.41
C VAL A 106 -42.00 5.40 -1.06
N VAL A 107 -41.48 6.04 0.00
CA VAL A 107 -42.22 6.25 1.27
C VAL A 107 -42.60 7.73 1.39
N LYS A 108 -43.92 8.00 1.40
CA LYS A 108 -44.53 9.33 1.59
C LYS A 108 -44.32 9.84 3.03
N ARG A 109 -43.99 11.13 3.18
CA ARG A 109 -44.11 11.86 4.46
C ARG A 109 -45.53 12.44 4.63
N PRO A 110 -46.06 12.53 5.87
CA PRO A 110 -47.23 13.36 6.16
C PRO A 110 -46.82 14.84 6.24
N SER A 111 -47.65 15.68 5.64
CA SER A 111 -47.61 17.14 5.65
C SER A 111 -47.88 17.74 7.03
N GLY A 112 -47.06 18.71 7.43
CA GLY A 112 -47.36 19.65 8.50
C GLY A 112 -46.88 21.04 8.07
N ASP A 113 -47.84 21.86 7.64
CA ASP A 113 -47.68 23.30 7.42
C ASP A 113 -47.21 23.99 8.70
N LEU A 114 -46.40 25.04 8.57
CA LEU A 114 -46.63 26.32 9.26
C LEU A 114 -45.88 27.44 8.54
N SER A 115 -46.63 28.51 8.31
CA SER A 115 -46.40 29.65 7.43
C SER A 115 -45.46 30.72 8.00
N GLU A 116 -44.80 31.40 7.06
CA GLU A 116 -44.13 32.70 7.17
C GLU A 116 -45.04 33.81 7.72
N HIS A 117 -44.48 34.80 8.43
CA HIS A 117 -44.89 36.22 8.38
C HIS A 117 -43.79 37.16 8.94
N GLY A 118 -43.34 38.10 8.11
CA GLY A 118 -43.44 39.54 8.39
C GLY A 118 -42.34 40.29 9.17
N ASP A 119 -41.41 40.87 8.40
CA ASP A 119 -40.97 42.29 8.36
C ASP A 119 -40.66 43.15 9.62
N ASP A 120 -39.46 43.76 9.53
CA ASP A 120 -39.02 45.14 9.85
C ASP A 120 -39.38 45.86 11.19
N THR A 121 -38.35 46.28 11.96
CA THR A 121 -37.97 47.70 12.21
C THR A 121 -36.94 47.89 13.35
N ARG A 122 -36.12 48.95 13.20
CA ARG A 122 -35.11 49.49 14.14
C ARG A 122 -35.69 49.98 15.47
N THR A 123 -34.92 49.89 16.56
CA THR A 123 -34.64 51.03 17.48
C THR A 123 -33.49 50.73 18.45
N ALA A 124 -32.78 51.79 18.85
CA ALA A 124 -31.61 51.80 19.72
C ALA A 124 -31.98 51.68 21.22
N GLY A 125 -31.08 51.10 22.01
CA GLY A 125 -31.08 51.15 23.47
C GLY A 125 -29.70 50.76 24.01
N LEU A 126 -29.09 51.68 24.76
CA LEU A 126 -27.91 51.47 25.59
C LEU A 126 -28.32 50.63 26.82
N ASP A 127 -27.52 49.62 27.20
CA ASP A 127 -27.03 49.49 28.59
C ASP A 127 -26.05 48.31 28.80
N GLU A 128 -25.00 48.64 29.55
CA GLU A 128 -24.31 47.90 30.61
C GLU A 128 -23.75 46.48 30.38
N GLY A 129 -22.42 46.44 30.23
CA GLY A 129 -21.54 45.82 31.24
C GLY A 129 -21.69 44.32 31.52
N ALA A 130 -21.12 43.47 30.67
CA ALA A 130 -20.69 42.13 31.05
C ALA A 130 -19.33 41.82 30.42
N SER A 131 -18.37 41.49 31.27
CA SER A 131 -17.04 40.99 30.92
C SER A 131 -17.15 39.80 29.97
N THR A 132 -16.94 40.03 28.68
CA THR A 132 -16.71 38.97 27.70
C THR A 132 -15.36 38.35 28.01
N GLY A 133 -15.36 37.26 28.80
CA GLY A 133 -14.22 36.36 28.84
C GLY A 133 -13.95 35.93 27.40
N ASP A 134 -12.74 36.17 26.92
CA ASP A 134 -12.32 35.69 25.60
C ASP A 134 -12.65 34.20 25.53
N PRO A 135 -13.52 33.76 24.60
CA PRO A 135 -13.77 32.34 24.42
C PRO A 135 -12.42 31.72 24.10
N SER A 136 -12.03 30.72 24.89
CA SER A 136 -10.85 29.93 24.60
C SER A 136 -10.92 29.51 23.13
N PRO A 137 -9.85 29.68 22.34
CA PRO A 137 -9.90 29.38 20.91
C PRO A 137 -10.42 27.95 20.74
N PRO A 138 -11.40 27.73 19.84
CA PRO A 138 -11.96 26.40 19.66
C PRO A 138 -10.84 25.40 19.43
N MET A 139 -10.80 24.33 20.24
CA MET A 139 -9.84 23.25 20.04
C MET A 139 -9.98 22.77 18.59
N LYS A 140 -8.90 22.90 17.82
CA LYS A 140 -8.87 22.44 16.43
C LYS A 140 -9.12 20.92 16.41
N PRO A 141 -9.90 20.40 15.46
CA PRO A 141 -10.22 18.98 15.39
C PRO A 141 -8.93 18.16 15.28
N GLN A 142 -8.82 17.12 16.11
CA GLN A 142 -7.77 16.10 16.03
C GLN A 142 -8.34 14.88 15.33
N THR A 143 -7.62 14.29 14.36
CA THR A 143 -8.03 13.02 13.74
C THR A 143 -7.46 11.84 14.54
N ALA A 144 -8.33 10.99 15.07
CA ALA A 144 -7.96 9.71 15.67
C ALA A 144 -8.38 8.57 14.75
N VAL A 145 -7.48 7.60 14.55
CA VAL A 145 -7.76 6.38 13.79
C VAL A 145 -7.85 5.21 14.77
N GLU A 146 -9.02 4.59 14.87
CA GLU A 146 -9.16 3.30 15.56
C GLU A 146 -8.85 2.18 14.57
N MET A 147 -7.92 1.30 14.95
CA MET A 147 -7.64 0.07 14.22
C MET A 147 -7.92 -1.12 15.12
N ILE A 148 -8.62 -2.09 14.56
CA ILE A 148 -8.97 -3.33 15.24
C ILE A 148 -8.15 -4.44 14.60
N HIS A 149 -7.23 -5.04 15.36
CA HIS A 149 -6.51 -6.23 14.92
C HIS A 149 -7.09 -7.44 15.64
N VAL A 150 -7.59 -8.39 14.87
CA VAL A 150 -8.17 -9.62 15.42
C VAL A 150 -7.07 -10.67 15.44
N LEU A 151 -6.81 -11.22 16.62
CA LEU A 151 -5.85 -12.31 16.78
C LEU A 151 -6.64 -13.62 16.88
N HIS A 152 -6.47 -14.47 15.87
CA HIS A 152 -7.00 -15.83 15.87
C HIS A 152 -6.04 -16.75 16.63
N CYS A 153 -6.56 -17.40 17.66
CA CYS A 153 -5.85 -18.38 18.46
C CYS A 153 -6.52 -19.72 18.17
N GLU A 154 -5.88 -20.55 17.33
CA GLU A 154 -6.39 -21.84 16.93
C GLU A 154 -5.90 -22.94 17.89
N GLY A 155 -6.83 -23.65 18.54
CA GLY A 155 -6.54 -24.79 19.41
C GLY A 155 -7.48 -24.90 20.62
N GLU A 156 -7.87 -26.14 20.97
CA GLU A 156 -8.56 -26.45 22.22
C GLU A 156 -7.63 -26.12 23.41
N GLY A 157 -7.77 -24.92 23.99
CA GLY A 157 -6.92 -24.45 25.09
C GLY A 157 -6.51 -22.97 25.02
N CYS A 158 -6.82 -22.25 23.94
CA CYS A 158 -6.60 -20.80 23.81
C CYS A 158 -7.52 -19.98 24.75
N THR A 159 -7.23 -20.06 26.05
CA THR A 159 -7.68 -19.11 27.09
C THR A 159 -6.52 -18.25 27.59
N GLY A 160 -5.34 -18.41 26.97
CA GLY A 160 -4.11 -17.72 27.35
C GLY A 160 -4.14 -16.24 26.96
N GLU A 161 -3.65 -15.40 27.85
CA GLU A 161 -3.27 -14.03 27.56
C GLU A 161 -2.29 -14.01 26.37
N PHE A 162 -2.45 -13.04 25.47
CA PHE A 162 -1.48 -12.84 24.39
C PHE A 162 -0.11 -12.52 24.97
N SER A 163 0.93 -13.11 24.38
CA SER A 163 2.30 -12.73 24.71
C SER A 163 2.58 -11.28 24.29
N GLU A 164 3.55 -10.66 24.96
CA GLU A 164 4.03 -9.32 24.60
C GLU A 164 4.55 -9.27 23.15
N GLU A 165 5.14 -10.36 22.67
CA GLU A 165 5.64 -10.49 21.29
C GLU A 165 4.50 -10.49 20.27
N GLU A 166 3.41 -11.22 20.52
CA GLU A 166 2.23 -11.25 19.65
C GLU A 166 1.55 -9.87 19.60
N LEU A 167 1.38 -9.21 20.76
CA LEU A 167 0.83 -7.86 20.83
C LEU A 167 1.73 -6.84 20.11
N ALA A 168 3.05 -6.96 20.28
CA ALA A 168 4.01 -6.13 19.58
C ALA A 168 3.94 -6.36 18.06
N SER A 169 3.87 -7.60 17.61
CA SER A 169 3.74 -7.95 16.18
C SER A 169 2.47 -7.34 15.59
N ALA A 170 1.32 -7.53 16.25
CA ALA A 170 0.04 -6.95 15.84
C ALA A 170 0.09 -5.41 15.79
N PHE A 171 0.69 -4.76 16.79
CA PHE A 171 0.83 -3.30 16.79
C PHE A 171 1.73 -2.80 15.67
N SER A 172 2.83 -3.51 15.37
CA SER A 172 3.71 -3.19 14.24
C SER A 172 2.96 -3.27 12.91
N GLU A 173 2.09 -4.26 12.75
CA GLU A 173 1.29 -4.39 11.53
C GLU A 173 0.26 -3.26 11.39
N CYS A 174 -0.44 -2.92 12.47
CA CYS A 174 -1.31 -1.74 12.51
C CYS A 174 -0.54 -0.46 12.13
N LEU A 175 0.65 -0.27 12.71
CA LEU A 175 1.49 0.88 12.42
C LEU A 175 1.92 0.91 10.95
N ARG A 176 2.25 -0.24 10.36
CA ARG A 176 2.56 -0.39 8.94
C ARG A 176 1.41 0.09 8.06
N LEU A 177 0.16 -0.28 8.40
CA LEU A 177 -1.06 0.14 7.69
C LEU A 177 -1.33 1.65 7.79
N VAL A 178 -1.10 2.26 8.95
CA VAL A 178 -1.23 3.72 9.11
C VAL A 178 -0.17 4.45 8.30
N GLN A 179 1.08 4.03 8.40
CA GLN A 179 2.16 4.62 7.62
C GLN A 179 1.85 4.51 6.13
N ALA A 180 1.35 3.36 5.70
CA ALA A 180 0.85 3.12 4.37
C ALA A 180 -0.20 4.16 3.95
N LEU A 181 -1.22 4.43 4.78
CA LEU A 181 -2.21 5.47 4.49
C LEU A 181 -1.59 6.86 4.38
N GLN A 182 -0.72 7.25 5.33
CA GLN A 182 -0.05 8.57 5.34
C GLN A 182 0.80 8.78 4.08
N ARG A 183 1.48 7.72 3.65
CA ARG A 183 2.26 7.64 2.42
C ARG A 183 1.40 7.81 1.16
N GLY A 184 0.27 7.10 1.08
CA GLY A 184 -0.71 7.26 0.02
C GLY A 184 -1.30 8.66 -0.04
N ALA A 185 -1.62 9.24 1.12
CA ALA A 185 -2.10 10.62 1.22
C ALA A 185 -1.07 11.62 0.69
N TYR A 186 0.20 11.51 1.09
CA TYR A 186 1.27 12.35 0.54
C TYR A 186 1.39 12.24 -0.98
N ALA A 187 1.33 11.01 -1.54
CA ALA A 187 1.45 10.80 -2.98
C ALA A 187 0.39 11.58 -3.78
N VAL A 188 -0.78 11.83 -3.19
CA VAL A 188 -1.90 12.55 -3.80
C VAL A 188 -1.90 14.04 -3.47
N THR A 189 -1.83 14.39 -2.20
CA THR A 189 -2.01 15.77 -1.72
C THR A 189 -0.72 16.57 -1.74
N ARG A 190 0.43 15.88 -1.75
CA ARG A 190 1.77 16.45 -1.53
C ARG A 190 1.89 17.20 -0.20
N GLN A 191 0.99 16.95 0.74
CA GLN A 191 1.07 17.48 2.10
C GLN A 191 2.03 16.64 2.94
N PRO A 192 3.03 17.23 3.59
CA PRO A 192 4.13 16.49 4.21
C PRO A 192 3.71 15.85 5.54
N TYR A 193 3.24 14.61 5.48
CA TYR A 193 2.90 13.83 6.68
C TYR A 193 4.13 13.22 7.35
N THR A 194 4.28 13.42 8.65
CA THR A 194 5.24 12.70 9.47
C THR A 194 4.75 11.28 9.72
N LEU A 195 5.52 10.27 9.29
CA LEU A 195 5.13 8.87 9.53
C LEU A 195 5.09 8.57 11.03
N LEU A 196 3.99 7.96 11.44
CA LEU A 196 3.87 7.48 12.79
C LEU A 196 4.79 6.28 12.98
N THR A 197 5.63 6.30 14.01
CA THR A 197 6.50 5.17 14.43
C THR A 197 6.20 4.84 15.89
N ARG A 198 6.70 3.74 16.45
CA ARG A 198 6.59 3.49 17.91
C ARG A 198 7.23 4.58 18.77
N ALA A 199 8.30 5.20 18.26
CA ALA A 199 9.03 6.24 18.99
C ALA A 199 8.38 7.62 18.83
N THR A 200 7.70 7.85 17.69
CA THR A 200 6.99 9.11 17.40
C THR A 200 5.50 9.03 17.69
N SER A 201 4.96 7.84 17.94
CA SER A 201 3.75 7.64 18.74
C SER A 201 4.15 8.08 20.13
N ALA A 202 4.05 9.39 20.31
CA ALA A 202 3.40 10.02 21.40
C ALA A 202 3.49 9.17 22.73
N PHE A 203 3.99 9.79 23.82
CA PHE A 203 4.04 9.31 25.22
C PHE A 203 3.21 10.04 26.34
N ALA A 204 2.37 11.11 26.17
CA ALA A 204 1.13 11.40 26.98
C ALA A 204 -0.05 12.27 26.43
N THR A 205 -1.27 11.70 26.18
CA THR A 205 -2.57 12.39 26.07
C THR A 205 -3.36 12.18 27.36
N PRO A 206 -3.50 13.19 28.21
CA PRO A 206 -4.46 13.14 29.32
C PRO A 206 -5.88 13.08 28.75
N VAL A 207 -6.65 12.08 29.18
CA VAL A 207 -8.07 11.93 28.84
C VAL A 207 -8.89 12.13 30.11
N ALA A 208 -9.75 13.14 30.11
CA ALA A 208 -10.82 13.29 31.09
C ALA A 208 -12.13 12.78 30.48
N ILE A 209 -12.88 11.98 31.23
CA ILE A 209 -14.22 11.51 30.82
C ILE A 209 -15.24 12.22 31.68
N GLY A 210 -15.57 13.46 31.32
CA GLY A 210 -16.57 14.26 32.03
C GLY A 210 -17.96 14.18 31.42
N SER A 211 -18.97 14.49 32.22
CA SER A 211 -20.31 14.83 31.71
C SER A 211 -20.32 16.30 31.29
N ILE A 212 -21.06 16.61 30.23
CA ILE A 212 -21.39 17.99 29.86
C ILE A 212 -22.86 18.18 30.21
N ASP A 213 -23.15 19.21 31.00
CA ASP A 213 -24.50 19.72 31.25
C ASP A 213 -24.58 21.20 30.88
N ASP A 214 -25.71 21.83 31.20
CA ASP A 214 -26.00 23.22 30.83
C ASP A 214 -25.03 24.24 31.48
N ASP A 215 -24.30 23.84 32.53
CA ASP A 215 -23.30 24.67 33.22
C ASP A 215 -21.87 24.41 32.72
N GLY A 216 -21.68 23.43 31.84
CA GLY A 216 -20.42 23.16 31.13
C GLY A 216 -19.87 21.76 31.34
N PHE A 217 -18.56 21.60 31.09
CA PHE A 217 -17.87 20.31 31.21
C PHE A 217 -17.43 20.03 32.65
N HIS A 218 -17.95 18.96 33.25
CA HIS A 218 -17.59 18.48 34.57
C HIS A 218 -16.73 17.21 34.47
N ALA A 219 -15.42 17.34 34.68
CA ALA A 219 -14.52 16.18 34.74
C ALA A 219 -14.70 15.42 36.08
N PRO A 220 -14.69 14.08 36.11
CA PRO A 220 -14.75 13.30 37.34
C PRO A 220 -13.42 13.36 38.11
N ASP A 221 -13.46 12.94 39.38
CA ASP A 221 -12.31 12.86 40.31
C ASP A 221 -11.15 11.93 39.84
N ARG A 222 -11.21 11.37 38.63
CA ARG A 222 -10.21 10.44 38.08
C ARG A 222 -9.73 10.87 36.71
N TRP A 223 -8.43 11.12 36.62
CA TRP A 223 -7.70 11.42 35.39
C TRP A 223 -7.07 10.15 34.83
N LEU A 224 -7.22 9.89 33.53
CA LEU A 224 -6.46 8.86 32.82
C LEU A 224 -5.32 9.54 32.06
N LEU A 225 -4.08 9.25 32.44
CA LEU A 225 -2.92 9.66 31.65
C LEU A 225 -2.66 8.57 30.62
N TRP A 226 -3.22 8.71 29.43
CA TRP A 226 -2.71 7.94 28.29
C TRP A 226 -1.41 8.54 27.85
N ARG A 227 -0.49 7.69 27.39
CA ARG A 227 0.85 8.09 27.01
C ARG A 227 0.93 8.39 25.47
N THR A 228 0.46 9.56 24.94
CA THR A 228 0.66 10.26 23.61
C THR A 228 1.17 11.77 23.52
N ASN A 229 2.48 12.06 23.32
CA ASN A 229 3.28 13.32 23.20
C ASN A 229 2.97 14.17 21.94
N TRP A 230 2.96 15.50 22.14
CA TRP A 230 2.66 16.57 21.19
C TRP A 230 3.77 16.84 20.17
N ASN A 231 3.40 17.07 18.91
CA ASN A 231 4.04 18.09 18.07
C ASN A 231 2.93 18.96 17.44
N LEU A 232 2.86 20.20 17.90
CA LEU A 232 2.00 21.26 17.36
C LEU A 232 2.55 21.75 16.02
N LEU A 233 1.90 21.37 14.91
CA LEU A 233 1.90 22.15 13.67
C LEU A 233 0.49 22.04 13.05
N SER A 234 -0.48 22.73 13.64
CA SER A 234 -1.84 22.89 13.11
C SER A 234 -2.16 24.36 12.94
N GLU A 235 -1.66 24.97 11.86
CA GLU A 235 -2.00 26.36 11.49
C GLU A 235 -2.73 26.47 10.14
N LEU A 236 -2.95 25.37 9.40
CA LEU A 236 -3.76 25.38 8.19
C LEU A 236 -4.75 24.20 8.23
N PRO A 237 -6.05 24.42 7.95
CA PRO A 237 -6.93 23.31 7.63
C PRO A 237 -6.32 22.58 6.41
N PRO A 238 -6.16 21.25 6.46
CA PRO A 238 -5.81 20.50 5.27
C PRO A 238 -6.85 20.74 4.16
N ALA A 239 -6.48 20.39 2.92
CA ALA A 239 -7.35 20.60 1.79
C ALA A 239 -8.27 19.38 1.63
N ASP A 240 -9.57 19.63 1.42
CA ASP A 240 -10.59 18.60 1.24
C ASP A 240 -10.12 17.51 0.25
N ILE A 241 -10.01 16.26 0.72
CA ILE A 241 -9.68 15.11 -0.12
C ILE A 241 -10.96 14.64 -0.80
N SER A 242 -11.07 14.81 -2.12
CA SER A 242 -12.22 14.31 -2.90
C SER A 242 -12.40 12.78 -2.80
N ASP A 243 -13.62 12.27 -2.98
CA ASP A 243 -13.92 10.82 -3.01
C ASP A 243 -13.08 10.07 -4.06
N ALA A 244 -12.83 10.70 -5.21
CA ALA A 244 -11.97 10.15 -6.26
C ALA A 244 -10.51 9.99 -5.77
N ALA A 245 -10.03 10.95 -4.97
CA ALA A 245 -8.72 10.90 -4.34
C ALA A 245 -8.66 9.81 -3.25
N LEU A 246 -9.68 9.67 -2.40
CA LEU A 246 -9.76 8.57 -1.42
C LEU A 246 -9.76 7.20 -2.10
N GLY A 247 -10.55 7.02 -3.16
CA GLY A 247 -10.56 5.78 -3.94
C GLY A 247 -9.19 5.49 -4.58
N PHE A 248 -8.47 6.52 -5.01
CA PHE A 248 -7.11 6.37 -5.52
C PHE A 248 -6.09 6.06 -4.42
N ILE A 249 -6.21 6.66 -3.23
CA ILE A 249 -5.40 6.34 -2.04
C ILE A 249 -5.62 4.87 -1.65
N GLY A 250 -6.86 4.38 -1.61
CA GLY A 250 -7.14 2.97 -1.34
C GLY A 250 -6.43 2.02 -2.32
N ARG A 251 -6.46 2.34 -3.63
CA ARG A 251 -5.73 1.57 -4.66
C ARG A 251 -4.21 1.71 -4.54
N LEU A 252 -3.71 2.86 -4.11
CA LEU A 252 -2.27 3.03 -3.83
C LEU A 252 -1.86 2.15 -2.66
N VAL A 253 -2.61 2.22 -1.55
CA VAL A 253 -2.34 1.49 -0.30
C VAL A 253 -2.27 -0.01 -0.53
N GLN A 254 -3.13 -0.55 -1.40
CA GLN A 254 -3.15 -1.96 -1.82
C GLN A 254 -1.81 -2.48 -2.33
N HIS A 255 -0.96 -1.61 -2.88
CA HIS A 255 0.24 -2.03 -3.60
C HIS A 255 1.46 -1.16 -3.28
N MET A 256 1.52 -0.42 -2.18
CA MET A 256 2.68 0.48 -1.97
C MET A 256 4.01 -0.25 -1.87
N ASP A 257 4.01 -1.45 -1.28
CA ASP A 257 5.24 -2.25 -1.14
C ASP A 257 5.69 -2.83 -2.50
N THR A 258 4.78 -2.90 -3.48
CA THR A 258 5.04 -3.46 -4.82
C THR A 258 5.03 -2.42 -5.95
N ARG A 259 4.59 -1.18 -5.69
CA ARG A 259 4.49 -0.14 -6.71
C ARG A 259 5.85 0.45 -7.03
N ALA A 260 6.17 0.44 -8.32
CA ALA A 260 7.29 1.18 -8.86
C ALA A 260 7.21 2.67 -8.47
N PHE A 261 8.38 3.30 -8.29
CA PHE A 261 8.53 4.73 -7.98
C PHE A 261 8.05 5.17 -6.59
N PHE A 262 7.40 4.30 -5.82
CA PHE A 262 6.85 4.68 -4.53
C PHE A 262 7.94 5.11 -3.52
N SER A 263 9.11 4.44 -3.54
CA SER A 263 10.25 4.81 -2.69
C SER A 263 10.76 6.23 -2.94
N TYR A 264 10.71 6.72 -4.19
CA TYR A 264 11.09 8.11 -4.48
C TYR A 264 10.15 9.10 -3.77
N LEU A 265 8.84 8.84 -3.82
CA LEU A 265 7.83 9.68 -3.17
C LEU A 265 8.01 9.70 -1.66
N ASP A 266 8.35 8.57 -1.04
CA ASP A 266 8.57 8.52 0.42
C ASP A 266 9.82 9.31 0.84
N PHE A 267 10.90 9.24 0.07
CA PHE A 267 12.08 10.09 0.32
C PHE A 267 11.81 11.57 0.07
N GLU A 268 11.03 11.91 -0.97
CA GLU A 268 10.60 13.28 -1.21
C GLU A 268 9.75 13.81 -0.04
N ARG A 269 8.80 13.00 0.47
CA ARG A 269 8.02 13.32 1.67
C ARG A 269 8.93 13.60 2.86
N GLU A 270 9.86 12.70 3.14
CA GLU A 270 10.76 12.85 4.29
C GLU A 270 11.66 14.07 4.15
N ALA A 271 12.05 14.44 2.92
CA ALA A 271 12.77 15.68 2.68
C ALA A 271 11.93 16.91 3.03
N VAL A 272 10.66 16.94 2.60
CA VAL A 272 9.75 18.06 2.90
C VAL A 272 9.46 18.13 4.41
N VAL A 273 9.23 16.99 5.08
CA VAL A 273 9.05 16.93 6.53
C VAL A 273 10.30 17.43 7.26
N ALA A 274 11.49 16.98 6.85
CA ALA A 274 12.75 17.40 7.46
C ALA A 274 12.94 18.93 7.35
N SER A 275 12.71 19.51 6.18
CA SER A 275 12.85 20.95 5.99
C SER A 275 11.73 21.75 6.66
N ARG A 276 10.46 21.48 6.32
CA ARG A 276 9.33 22.31 6.76
C ARG A 276 8.94 22.11 8.22
N ASN A 277 8.96 20.88 8.71
CA ASN A 277 8.46 20.57 10.05
C ASN A 277 9.58 20.59 11.10
N ARG A 278 10.83 20.27 10.70
CA ARG A 278 11.97 20.14 11.62
C ARG A 278 13.03 21.23 11.45
N GLY A 279 13.01 22.00 10.35
CA GLY A 279 14.08 22.96 10.03
C GLY A 279 15.43 22.30 9.75
N ASP A 280 15.45 20.99 9.45
CA ASP A 280 16.66 20.21 9.23
C ASP A 280 16.96 20.08 7.73
N ASN A 281 17.59 21.13 7.19
CA ASN A 281 17.98 21.18 5.78
C ASN A 281 19.09 20.17 5.42
N ARG A 282 19.87 19.67 6.38
CA ARG A 282 20.87 18.63 6.09
C ARG A 282 20.17 17.32 5.74
N SER A 283 19.25 16.91 6.60
CA SER A 283 18.42 15.72 6.34
C SER A 283 17.60 15.90 5.07
N ALA A 284 17.00 17.08 4.85
CA ALA A 284 16.23 17.36 3.63
C ALA A 284 17.06 17.18 2.35
N ALA A 285 18.28 17.73 2.29
CA ALA A 285 19.15 17.57 1.13
C ALA A 285 19.58 16.11 0.90
N ILE A 286 19.84 15.36 1.97
CA ILE A 286 20.15 13.93 1.87
C ILE A 286 18.97 13.16 1.29
N PHE A 287 17.76 13.39 1.82
CA PHE A 287 16.54 12.73 1.35
C PHE A 287 16.17 13.12 -0.08
N LEU A 288 16.34 14.38 -0.51
CA LEU A 288 16.16 14.77 -1.92
C LEU A 288 17.14 14.03 -2.85
N GLY A 289 18.40 13.89 -2.43
CA GLY A 289 19.40 13.09 -3.15
C GLY A 289 18.94 11.64 -3.32
N LEU A 290 18.54 11.00 -2.23
CA LEU A 290 18.02 9.62 -2.24
C LEU A 290 16.75 9.48 -3.08
N ALA A 291 15.84 10.46 -3.03
CA ALA A 291 14.63 10.48 -3.84
C ALA A 291 14.95 10.44 -5.34
N CYS A 292 15.86 11.31 -5.80
CA CYS A 292 16.27 11.34 -7.21
C CYS A 292 17.03 10.08 -7.62
N GLU A 293 17.94 9.58 -6.78
CA GLU A 293 18.67 8.34 -7.04
C GLU A 293 17.70 7.17 -7.19
N ARG A 294 16.73 7.06 -6.28
CA ARG A 294 15.75 5.99 -6.30
C ARG A 294 14.78 6.11 -7.48
N LEU A 295 14.36 7.32 -7.83
CA LEU A 295 13.56 7.58 -9.04
C LEU A 295 14.26 7.06 -10.30
N LEU A 296 15.54 7.37 -10.47
CA LEU A 296 16.31 6.96 -11.63
C LEU A 296 16.57 5.45 -11.65
N ASP A 297 16.90 4.85 -10.51
CA ASP A 297 17.11 3.39 -10.41
C ASP A 297 15.83 2.60 -10.66
N ASP A 298 14.70 3.04 -10.10
CA ASP A 298 13.39 2.43 -10.35
C ASP A 298 12.96 2.61 -11.80
N LEU A 299 13.21 3.78 -12.41
CA LEU A 299 12.94 4.01 -13.82
C LEU A 299 13.74 3.05 -14.70
N LEU A 300 15.05 2.93 -14.47
CA LEU A 300 15.88 2.05 -15.28
C LEU A 300 15.47 0.59 -15.13
N GLY A 301 15.22 0.12 -13.91
CA GLY A 301 14.74 -1.24 -13.68
C GLY A 301 13.42 -1.52 -14.39
N HIS A 302 12.47 -0.59 -14.33
CA HIS A 302 11.17 -0.75 -14.98
C HIS A 302 11.26 -0.71 -16.52
N LEU A 303 12.19 0.08 -17.07
CA LEU A 303 12.46 0.10 -18.51
C LEU A 303 13.09 -1.21 -18.98
N MET A 304 14.06 -1.75 -18.23
CA MET A 304 14.68 -3.05 -18.52
C MET A 304 13.64 -4.17 -18.48
N TRP A 305 12.80 -4.18 -17.46
CA TRP A 305 11.69 -5.13 -17.33
C TRP A 305 10.73 -5.06 -18.53
N GLU A 306 10.30 -3.86 -18.95
CA GLU A 306 9.41 -3.70 -20.10
C GLU A 306 10.11 -3.95 -21.46
N ASP A 307 11.44 -3.86 -21.51
CA ASP A 307 12.25 -4.30 -22.66
C ASP A 307 12.49 -5.83 -22.68
N GLY A 308 12.02 -6.58 -21.67
CA GLY A 308 12.15 -8.03 -21.57
C GLY A 308 13.53 -8.50 -21.11
N GLU A 309 14.29 -7.64 -20.43
CA GLU A 309 15.60 -8.02 -19.87
C GLU A 309 15.42 -8.83 -18.58
N ALA A 310 16.14 -9.95 -18.46
CA ALA A 310 16.09 -10.78 -17.26
C ALA A 310 16.78 -10.11 -16.05
N PRO A 311 16.36 -10.41 -14.81
CA PRO A 311 16.97 -9.85 -13.59
C PRO A 311 18.51 -10.00 -13.53
N GLU A 312 19.06 -11.06 -14.10
CA GLU A 312 20.51 -11.34 -14.16
C GLU A 312 21.29 -10.34 -15.03
N ALA A 313 20.63 -9.57 -15.88
CA ALA A 313 21.26 -8.47 -16.62
C ALA A 313 21.48 -7.22 -15.75
N ALA A 314 20.74 -7.08 -14.65
CA ALA A 314 20.81 -5.89 -13.79
C ALA A 314 22.21 -5.65 -13.18
N PRO A 315 22.95 -6.66 -12.66
CA PRO A 315 24.33 -6.49 -12.20
C PRO A 315 25.21 -5.68 -13.17
N ALA A 316 25.29 -6.07 -14.45
CA ALA A 316 26.14 -5.39 -15.43
C ALA A 316 25.72 -3.93 -15.68
N THR A 317 24.41 -3.66 -15.65
CA THR A 317 23.86 -2.32 -15.88
C THR A 317 24.02 -1.39 -14.66
N PHE A 318 23.82 -1.94 -13.46
CA PHE A 318 23.83 -1.18 -12.20
C PHE A 318 25.22 -1.11 -11.55
N GLN A 319 26.15 -2.01 -11.86
CA GLN A 319 27.54 -1.93 -11.38
C GLN A 319 28.32 -0.88 -12.15
N ASP A 320 28.12 0.37 -11.76
CA ASP A 320 28.92 1.48 -12.24
C ASP A 320 29.78 2.02 -11.11
N SER A 321 31.07 1.74 -11.16
CA SER A 321 32.05 2.31 -10.23
C SER A 321 32.14 3.84 -10.34
N ALA A 322 31.72 4.42 -11.47
CA ALA A 322 31.64 5.86 -11.67
C ALA A 322 30.32 6.50 -11.15
N GLY A 323 29.44 5.69 -10.55
CA GLY A 323 28.22 6.15 -9.89
C GLY A 323 27.05 6.46 -10.82
N ILE A 324 25.97 6.99 -10.23
CA ILE A 324 24.68 7.20 -10.91
C ILE A 324 24.78 8.12 -12.13
N THR A 325 25.66 9.13 -12.11
CA THR A 325 25.80 10.09 -13.21
C THR A 325 26.29 9.42 -14.50
N SER A 326 27.21 8.47 -14.38
CA SER A 326 27.70 7.69 -15.51
C SER A 326 26.59 6.79 -16.06
N ARG A 327 25.86 6.11 -15.18
CA ARG A 327 24.67 5.32 -15.53
C ARG A 327 23.62 6.15 -16.27
N VAL A 328 23.38 7.38 -15.81
CA VAL A 328 22.40 8.28 -16.42
C VAL A 328 22.73 8.56 -17.89
N ARG A 329 24.01 8.87 -18.17
CA ARG A 329 24.47 9.13 -19.55
C ARG A 329 24.40 7.89 -20.44
N ARG A 330 24.76 6.72 -19.88
CA ARG A 330 24.86 5.46 -20.64
C ARG A 330 23.50 4.84 -20.93
N GLU A 331 22.60 4.79 -19.95
CA GLU A 331 21.43 3.92 -19.99
C GLU A 331 20.14 4.60 -20.45
N PHE A 332 19.92 5.87 -20.10
CA PHE A 332 18.65 6.54 -20.42
C PHE A 332 18.59 7.09 -21.85
N HIS A 333 19.69 7.63 -22.39
CA HIS A 333 19.67 8.17 -23.75
C HIS A 333 19.30 7.11 -24.82
N PRO A 334 19.84 5.88 -24.81
CA PRO A 334 19.45 4.85 -25.76
C PRO A 334 17.96 4.48 -25.66
N ARG A 335 17.43 4.36 -24.44
CA ARG A 335 16.04 3.92 -24.16
C ARG A 335 15.01 5.03 -24.34
N LEU A 336 15.19 6.15 -23.66
CA LEU A 336 14.22 7.25 -23.57
C LEU A 336 14.44 8.38 -24.59
N LYS A 337 15.59 8.42 -25.27
CA LYS A 337 16.03 9.58 -26.07
C LYS A 337 16.06 10.84 -25.20
N GLY A 338 16.21 12.02 -25.80
CA GLY A 338 16.30 13.28 -25.04
C GLY A 338 17.71 13.58 -24.48
N ARG A 339 17.80 14.64 -23.67
CA ARG A 339 19.07 15.20 -23.19
C ARG A 339 19.41 14.71 -21.79
N TRP A 340 20.27 13.69 -21.72
CA TRP A 340 20.72 13.05 -20.48
C TRP A 340 22.15 13.41 -20.11
N SER A 341 22.48 14.70 -20.16
CA SER A 341 23.82 15.18 -19.81
C SER A 341 23.74 16.22 -18.68
N PRO A 342 24.50 16.05 -17.59
CA PRO A 342 24.63 17.06 -16.54
C PRO A 342 25.49 18.25 -16.98
N ASP A 343 26.19 18.16 -18.12
CA ASP A 343 27.06 19.24 -18.63
C ASP A 343 26.31 20.19 -19.57
N GLN A 344 25.04 19.90 -19.89
CA GLN A 344 24.22 20.71 -20.78
C GLN A 344 23.02 21.29 -20.02
N PRO A 345 22.65 22.57 -20.24
CA PRO A 345 21.49 23.16 -19.59
C PRO A 345 20.22 22.32 -19.77
N GLY A 346 19.52 22.09 -18.67
CA GLY A 346 18.26 21.36 -18.64
C GLY A 346 18.04 20.60 -17.31
N PRO A 347 16.94 19.86 -17.20
CA PRO A 347 16.53 19.21 -15.95
C PRO A 347 17.57 18.25 -15.34
N VAL A 348 18.37 17.59 -16.17
CA VAL A 348 19.43 16.69 -15.71
C VAL A 348 20.63 17.46 -15.14
N ALA A 349 20.99 18.60 -15.72
CA ALA A 349 22.01 19.48 -15.14
C ALA A 349 21.52 20.16 -13.86
N ASP A 350 20.25 20.58 -13.82
CA ASP A 350 19.64 21.15 -12.61
C ASP A 350 19.62 20.13 -11.46
N TRP A 351 19.21 18.88 -11.72
CA TRP A 351 19.30 17.81 -10.73
C TRP A 351 20.73 17.63 -10.22
N TRP A 352 21.71 17.56 -11.11
CA TRP A 352 23.10 17.36 -10.73
C TRP A 352 23.63 18.50 -9.84
N GLU A 353 23.38 19.75 -10.23
CA GLU A 353 23.86 20.92 -9.50
C GLU A 353 23.13 21.15 -8.17
N LYS A 354 21.79 21.15 -8.21
CA LYS A 354 20.94 21.58 -7.09
C LYS A 354 20.61 20.46 -6.12
N VAL A 355 20.74 19.20 -6.54
CA VAL A 355 20.44 18.04 -5.69
C VAL A 355 21.70 17.24 -5.39
N ALA A 356 22.32 16.63 -6.41
CA ALA A 356 23.42 15.69 -6.20
C ALA A 356 24.66 16.34 -5.56
N LYS A 357 25.09 17.51 -6.06
CA LYS A 357 26.22 18.24 -5.47
C LYS A 357 25.92 18.76 -4.07
N VAL A 358 24.71 19.27 -3.82
CA VAL A 358 24.32 19.74 -2.48
C VAL A 358 24.36 18.59 -1.48
N ARG A 359 23.75 17.45 -1.82
CA ARG A 359 23.83 16.22 -1.00
C ARG A 359 25.29 15.80 -0.74
N ASN A 360 26.15 15.84 -1.76
CA ASN A 360 27.57 15.50 -1.59
C ASN A 360 28.32 16.48 -0.68
N LYS A 361 28.03 17.79 -0.76
CA LYS A 361 28.56 18.79 0.19
C LYS A 361 28.12 18.49 1.62
N VAL A 362 26.86 18.09 1.83
CA VAL A 362 26.35 17.72 3.16
C VAL A 362 27.06 16.48 3.69
N VAL A 363 27.07 15.40 2.91
CA VAL A 363 27.61 14.09 3.35
C VAL A 363 29.12 14.12 3.54
N HIS A 364 29.87 14.77 2.64
CA HIS A 364 31.33 14.75 2.68
C HIS A 364 31.96 16.01 3.29
N GLY A 365 31.25 17.14 3.28
CA GLY A 365 31.74 18.43 3.76
C GLY A 365 31.06 18.94 5.02
N ALA A 366 30.11 18.19 5.60
CA ALA A 366 29.28 18.61 6.74
C ALA A 366 28.56 19.97 6.51
N TYR A 367 28.33 20.32 5.24
CA TYR A 367 27.66 21.55 4.84
C TYR A 367 26.23 21.63 5.42
N THR A 368 25.75 22.84 5.71
CA THR A 368 24.35 23.10 6.07
C THR A 368 23.70 23.86 4.93
N PRO A 369 22.80 23.23 4.17
CA PRO A 369 22.10 23.90 3.09
C PRO A 369 21.19 25.02 3.59
N THR A 370 21.06 26.07 2.79
CA THR A 370 20.07 27.13 2.99
C THR A 370 18.67 26.67 2.60
N ASP A 371 17.63 27.35 3.09
CA ASP A 371 16.24 27.06 2.69
C ASP A 371 16.07 27.16 1.17
N GLN A 372 16.69 28.17 0.54
CA GLN A 372 16.67 28.35 -0.91
C GLN A 372 17.29 27.16 -1.66
N GLU A 373 18.39 26.58 -1.17
CA GLU A 373 18.99 25.40 -1.79
C GLU A 373 18.07 24.17 -1.71
N ILE A 374 17.28 24.04 -0.64
CA ILE A 374 16.28 22.97 -0.51
C ILE A 374 15.09 23.20 -1.45
N GLU A 375 14.61 24.43 -1.55
CA GLU A 375 13.56 24.80 -2.51
C GLU A 375 14.01 24.57 -3.96
N ASP A 376 15.22 25.00 -4.31
CA ASP A 376 15.83 24.80 -5.62
C ASP A 376 16.01 23.31 -5.94
N GLY A 377 16.45 22.52 -4.96
CA GLY A 377 16.59 21.07 -5.08
C GLY A 377 15.24 20.37 -5.28
N THR A 378 14.20 20.82 -4.58
CA THR A 378 12.83 20.31 -4.74
C THR A 378 12.30 20.63 -6.14
N ALA A 379 12.45 21.88 -6.59
CA ALA A 379 12.06 22.31 -7.93
C ALA A 379 12.82 21.54 -9.03
N ALA A 380 14.12 21.31 -8.85
CA ALA A 380 14.93 20.50 -9.76
C ALA A 380 14.45 19.04 -9.82
N THR A 381 14.06 18.46 -8.68
CA THR A 381 13.47 17.11 -8.60
C THR A 381 12.18 17.04 -9.41
N HIS A 382 11.26 18.01 -9.26
CA HIS A 382 10.02 18.07 -10.03
C HIS A 382 10.26 18.26 -11.53
N ALA A 383 11.23 19.11 -11.89
CA ALA A 383 11.64 19.30 -13.28
C ALA A 383 12.21 18.01 -13.90
N LEU A 384 12.98 17.23 -13.13
CA LEU A 384 13.48 15.92 -13.55
C LEU A 384 12.33 14.92 -13.79
N VAL A 385 11.36 14.82 -12.87
CA VAL A 385 10.17 13.98 -13.05
C VAL A 385 9.37 14.38 -14.29
N ALA A 386 9.19 15.69 -14.51
CA ALA A 386 8.53 16.21 -15.69
C ALA A 386 9.28 15.85 -16.98
N HIS A 387 10.61 15.96 -16.97
CA HIS A 387 11.46 15.57 -18.09
C HIS A 387 11.35 14.09 -18.44
N ILE A 388 11.45 13.21 -17.44
CA ILE A 388 11.26 11.75 -17.61
C ILE A 388 9.90 11.46 -18.24
N SER A 389 8.86 12.11 -17.70
CA SER A 389 7.49 11.96 -18.16
C SER A 389 7.31 12.41 -19.62
N ASP A 390 7.95 13.50 -20.01
CA ASP A 390 7.94 14.01 -21.39
C ASP A 390 8.67 13.03 -22.34
N CYS A 391 9.83 12.52 -21.93
CA CYS A 391 10.56 11.50 -22.70
C CYS A 391 9.74 10.23 -22.87
N LEU A 392 9.12 9.71 -21.81
CA LEU A 392 8.22 8.54 -21.90
C LEU A 392 7.07 8.79 -22.88
N ALA A 393 6.43 9.97 -22.81
CA ALA A 393 5.38 10.33 -23.75
C ALA A 393 5.89 10.39 -25.21
N ASP A 394 7.10 10.90 -25.44
CA ASP A 394 7.72 10.89 -26.76
C ASP A 394 7.97 9.46 -27.27
N ARG A 395 8.45 8.55 -26.42
CA ARG A 395 8.65 7.12 -26.77
C ARG A 395 7.35 6.42 -27.10
N ILE A 396 6.28 6.69 -26.36
CA ILE A 396 4.94 6.16 -26.66
C ILE A 396 4.45 6.67 -28.02
N ARG A 397 4.67 7.96 -28.34
CA ARG A 397 4.24 8.55 -29.61
C ARG A 397 5.03 8.00 -30.81
N GLN A 398 6.33 7.86 -30.67
CA GLN A 398 7.22 7.47 -31.77
C GLN A 398 7.22 5.97 -32.03
N GLU A 399 7.27 5.17 -30.97
CA GLU A 399 7.51 3.72 -31.07
C GLU A 399 6.46 2.90 -30.32
N GLY A 400 5.63 3.54 -29.49
CA GLY A 400 4.66 2.82 -28.68
C GLY A 400 5.29 1.98 -27.56
N LYS A 401 6.51 2.32 -27.14
CA LYS A 401 7.22 1.67 -26.02
C LYS A 401 6.90 2.33 -24.68
N TYR A 402 7.18 1.59 -23.60
CA TYR A 402 7.17 2.08 -22.21
C TYR A 402 5.82 2.58 -21.70
N ARG A 403 4.73 1.93 -22.14
CA ARG A 403 3.37 2.30 -21.69
C ARG A 403 3.15 1.92 -20.24
N LEU A 404 3.63 0.76 -19.81
CA LEU A 404 3.45 0.30 -18.44
C LEU A 404 4.26 1.17 -17.49
N THR A 405 5.52 1.46 -17.84
CA THR A 405 6.36 2.42 -17.13
C THR A 405 5.70 3.80 -17.01
N ALA A 406 5.09 4.29 -18.10
CA ALA A 406 4.36 5.56 -18.11
C ALA A 406 3.10 5.56 -17.24
N VAL A 407 2.32 4.47 -17.26
CA VAL A 407 1.15 4.28 -16.37
C VAL A 407 1.62 4.33 -14.91
N ALA A 408 2.70 3.62 -14.59
CA ALA A 408 3.20 3.53 -13.23
C ALA A 408 3.72 4.87 -12.69
N LEU A 409 4.45 5.65 -13.51
CA LEU A 409 5.03 6.92 -13.08
C LEU A 409 4.02 8.10 -13.10
N MET A 410 3.23 8.23 -14.17
CA MET A 410 2.43 9.44 -14.42
C MET A 410 0.95 9.29 -14.07
N ALA A 411 0.47 8.05 -13.96
CA ALA A 411 -0.95 7.71 -13.96
C ALA A 411 -1.73 8.36 -15.13
N GLU A 412 -3.05 8.19 -15.12
CA GLU A 412 -3.94 8.77 -16.13
C GLU A 412 -3.79 10.31 -16.25
N PRO A 413 -3.79 11.12 -15.17
CA PRO A 413 -3.71 12.57 -15.29
C PRO A 413 -2.45 13.06 -16.01
N GLY A 414 -1.28 12.50 -15.66
CA GLY A 414 -0.01 12.89 -16.27
C GLY A 414 0.10 12.47 -17.74
N MET A 415 -0.49 11.31 -18.11
CA MET A 415 -0.58 10.86 -19.50
C MET A 415 -1.57 11.67 -20.33
N ARG A 416 -2.71 12.09 -19.75
CA ARG A 416 -3.70 12.98 -20.40
C ARG A 416 -3.10 14.36 -20.68
N LYS A 417 -2.39 14.94 -19.71
CA LYS A 417 -1.69 16.23 -19.86
C LYS A 417 -0.72 16.22 -21.05
N ARG A 418 -0.15 15.06 -21.38
CA ARG A 418 0.81 14.86 -22.48
C ARG A 418 0.18 14.28 -23.76
N SER A 419 -1.14 14.15 -23.78
CA SER A 419 -1.91 13.59 -24.91
C SER A 419 -1.47 12.18 -25.32
N VAL A 420 -1.02 11.36 -24.36
CA VAL A 420 -0.64 9.94 -24.57
C VAL A 420 -1.56 8.95 -23.87
N TRP A 421 -2.67 9.43 -23.29
CA TRP A 421 -3.75 8.58 -22.75
C TRP A 421 -4.68 8.04 -23.84
N THR A 422 -4.12 7.21 -24.71
CA THR A 422 -4.82 6.58 -25.83
C THR A 422 -5.55 5.30 -25.39
N ARG A 423 -6.39 4.73 -26.25
CA ARG A 423 -7.03 3.41 -26.01
C ARG A 423 -6.00 2.31 -25.68
N ARG A 424 -4.82 2.32 -26.31
CA ARG A 424 -3.75 1.35 -26.01
C ARG A 424 -3.14 1.58 -24.62
N SER A 425 -3.06 2.82 -24.17
CA SER A 425 -2.59 3.16 -22.82
C SER A 425 -3.60 2.77 -21.75
N GLN A 426 -4.90 2.93 -22.05
CA GLN A 426 -5.98 2.44 -21.19
C GLN A 426 -5.95 0.91 -21.08
N GLN A 427 -5.76 0.20 -22.20
CA GLN A 427 -5.57 -1.25 -22.18
C GLN A 427 -4.34 -1.67 -21.40
N ALA A 428 -3.22 -0.94 -21.52
CA ALA A 428 -2.03 -1.20 -20.72
C ALA A 428 -2.30 -1.01 -19.22
N ALA A 429 -3.04 0.03 -18.83
CA ALA A 429 -3.43 0.25 -17.43
C ALA A 429 -4.38 -0.84 -16.91
N GLN A 430 -5.37 -1.24 -17.71
CA GLN A 430 -6.28 -2.35 -17.38
C GLN A 430 -5.52 -3.66 -17.18
N ARG A 431 -4.62 -4.01 -18.11
CA ARG A 431 -3.75 -5.20 -17.98
C ARG A 431 -2.87 -5.13 -16.74
N PHE A 432 -2.37 -3.94 -16.39
CA PHE A 432 -1.56 -3.75 -15.18
C PHE A 432 -2.31 -4.21 -13.92
N ASP A 433 -3.59 -3.88 -13.83
CA ASP A 433 -4.45 -4.25 -12.70
C ASP A 433 -4.99 -5.69 -12.81
N GLU A 434 -5.42 -6.13 -14.00
CA GLU A 434 -6.03 -7.44 -14.23
C GLU A 434 -5.03 -8.62 -14.18
N GLU A 435 -3.81 -8.43 -14.70
CA GLU A 435 -2.77 -9.47 -14.73
C GLU A 435 -1.82 -9.37 -13.53
N ASP A 436 -2.12 -8.51 -12.55
CA ASP A 436 -1.26 -8.18 -11.41
C ASP A 436 0.21 -7.90 -11.81
N LEU A 437 0.38 -7.10 -12.87
CA LEU A 437 1.72 -6.76 -13.38
C LEU A 437 2.52 -5.92 -12.36
N TRP A 438 1.85 -5.36 -11.35
CA TRP A 438 2.49 -4.72 -10.19
C TRP A 438 3.34 -5.71 -9.42
N SER A 439 2.76 -6.85 -9.03
CA SER A 439 3.51 -7.90 -8.36
C SER A 439 4.60 -8.49 -9.26
N LEU A 440 4.34 -8.61 -10.56
CA LEU A 440 5.34 -9.11 -11.51
C LEU A 440 6.57 -8.20 -11.59
N ALA A 441 6.37 -6.88 -11.76
CA ALA A 441 7.45 -5.90 -11.77
C ALA A 441 8.18 -5.84 -10.41
N ALA A 442 7.45 -5.97 -9.31
CA ALA A 442 8.04 -6.01 -7.97
C ALA A 442 8.92 -7.25 -7.75
N ARG A 443 8.48 -8.43 -8.20
CA ARG A 443 9.27 -9.67 -8.13
C ARG A 443 10.51 -9.59 -9.02
N TRP A 444 10.39 -9.06 -10.24
CA TRP A 444 11.54 -8.77 -11.10
C TRP A 444 12.56 -7.88 -10.41
N LYS A 445 12.08 -6.80 -9.78
CA LYS A 445 12.94 -5.87 -9.06
C LYS A 445 13.62 -6.53 -7.85
N ALA A 446 12.89 -7.33 -7.07
CA ALA A 446 13.44 -8.05 -5.94
C ALA A 446 14.54 -9.04 -6.38
N ALA A 447 14.31 -9.78 -7.47
CA ALA A 447 15.32 -10.65 -8.07
C ALA A 447 16.54 -9.85 -8.55
N ALA A 448 16.33 -8.75 -9.26
CA ALA A 448 17.41 -7.89 -9.75
C ALA A 448 18.24 -7.30 -8.59
N ASP A 449 17.60 -6.88 -7.51
CA ASP A 449 18.28 -6.36 -6.32
C ASP A 449 19.07 -7.46 -5.57
N ARG A 450 18.58 -8.71 -5.52
CA ARG A 450 19.35 -9.86 -5.01
C ARG A 450 20.60 -10.14 -5.87
N GLN A 451 20.45 -10.14 -7.19
CA GLN A 451 21.56 -10.32 -8.12
C GLN A 451 22.61 -9.21 -8.00
N ARG A 452 22.18 -7.97 -7.73
CA ARG A 452 23.10 -6.86 -7.44
C ARG A 452 23.81 -7.05 -6.10
N ALA A 453 23.08 -7.44 -5.06
CA ALA A 453 23.63 -7.66 -3.72
C ALA A 453 24.69 -8.76 -3.72
N SER A 454 24.46 -9.87 -4.45
CA SER A 454 25.41 -10.98 -4.55
C SER A 454 26.75 -10.59 -5.17
N THR A 455 26.80 -9.55 -5.99
CA THR A 455 28.06 -9.06 -6.58
C THR A 455 28.74 -8.00 -5.71
N LEU A 456 28.00 -7.27 -4.87
CA LEU A 456 28.53 -6.19 -4.04
C LEU A 456 28.99 -6.64 -2.64
N GLY A 457 28.65 -7.85 -2.21
CA GLY A 457 28.94 -8.34 -0.86
C GLY A 457 28.87 -9.86 -0.73
N GLU A 458 28.52 -10.32 0.47
CA GLU A 458 28.32 -11.75 0.72
C GLU A 458 27.02 -12.21 0.04
N PRO A 459 27.09 -13.13 -0.94
CA PRO A 459 25.89 -13.65 -1.59
C PRO A 459 24.98 -14.28 -0.53
N LEU A 460 23.67 -14.10 -0.67
CA LEU A 460 22.70 -14.81 0.14
C LEU A 460 22.90 -16.31 -0.08
N VAL A 461 23.42 -16.99 0.94
CA VAL A 461 23.66 -18.44 0.87
C VAL A 461 22.35 -19.15 1.22
N PRO A 462 21.79 -19.95 0.30
CA PRO A 462 20.58 -20.71 0.56
C PRO A 462 20.86 -21.78 1.62
N ASP A 463 19.90 -22.01 2.51
CA ASP A 463 20.01 -22.93 3.63
C ASP A 463 18.95 -24.05 3.53
N ALA A 464 19.42 -25.24 3.19
CA ALA A 464 18.58 -26.43 3.05
C ALA A 464 17.87 -26.81 4.36
N SER A 465 18.40 -26.45 5.53
CA SER A 465 17.80 -26.82 6.82
C SER A 465 16.49 -26.09 7.12
N ARG A 466 16.26 -24.93 6.49
CA ARG A 466 15.00 -24.16 6.56
C ARG A 466 14.20 -24.21 5.27
N ALA A 467 14.74 -24.84 4.22
CA ALA A 467 14.05 -24.95 2.96
C ALA A 467 12.89 -25.94 3.08
N TYR A 468 11.85 -25.72 2.28
CA TYR A 468 10.71 -26.63 2.18
C TYR A 468 10.69 -27.27 0.80
N VAL A 469 10.16 -28.49 0.74
CA VAL A 469 10.10 -29.27 -0.49
C VAL A 469 8.72 -29.16 -1.10
N MET A 470 8.66 -28.94 -2.42
CA MET A 470 7.45 -28.79 -3.23
C MET A 470 7.45 -29.82 -4.36
N TYR A 471 6.26 -30.28 -4.76
CA TYR A 471 6.08 -31.11 -5.95
C TYR A 471 5.50 -30.26 -7.07
N ILE A 472 6.23 -30.09 -8.17
CA ILE A 472 5.77 -29.29 -9.31
C ILE A 472 5.17 -30.23 -10.35
N VAL A 473 3.90 -30.00 -10.70
CA VAL A 473 3.17 -30.82 -11.66
C VAL A 473 3.04 -30.07 -12.98
N HIS A 474 3.50 -30.68 -14.05
CA HIS A 474 3.36 -30.15 -15.41
C HIS A 474 2.29 -30.95 -16.17
N SER A 475 1.38 -30.26 -16.86
CA SER A 475 0.39 -30.93 -17.74
C SER A 475 1.07 -31.56 -18.96
N GLY A 476 2.02 -30.85 -19.56
CA GLY A 476 2.72 -31.26 -20.78
C GLY A 476 4.12 -31.86 -20.58
N GLY A 477 4.66 -31.82 -19.36
CA GLY A 477 6.06 -32.18 -19.06
C GLY A 477 6.21 -33.18 -17.91
N PRO A 478 7.46 -33.56 -17.58
CA PRO A 478 7.73 -34.34 -16.38
C PRO A 478 7.51 -33.50 -15.12
N SER A 479 6.79 -34.06 -14.15
CA SER A 479 6.71 -33.49 -12.81
C SER A 479 8.04 -33.66 -12.07
N TYR A 480 8.37 -32.75 -11.17
CA TYR A 480 9.65 -32.79 -10.42
C TYR A 480 9.53 -32.22 -9.02
N TRP A 481 10.50 -32.54 -8.17
CA TRP A 481 10.60 -32.02 -6.80
C TRP A 481 11.55 -30.83 -6.74
N VAL A 482 11.16 -29.84 -5.95
CA VAL A 482 11.94 -28.61 -5.72
C VAL A 482 12.12 -28.40 -4.24
N GLU A 483 13.33 -28.09 -3.81
CA GLU A 483 13.60 -27.53 -2.50
C GLU A 483 13.72 -26.00 -2.63
N HIS A 484 12.99 -25.25 -1.80
CA HIS A 484 12.87 -23.79 -1.88
C HIS A 484 13.24 -23.13 -0.55
N ASP A 485 14.26 -22.26 -0.57
CA ASP A 485 14.58 -21.35 0.53
C ASP A 485 13.93 -19.98 0.29
N ARG A 486 12.80 -19.75 0.96
CA ARG A 486 12.02 -18.50 0.89
C ARG A 486 12.80 -17.26 1.32
N VAL A 487 13.80 -17.40 2.19
CA VAL A 487 14.57 -16.26 2.70
C VAL A 487 15.48 -15.71 1.62
N THR A 488 16.08 -16.59 0.82
CA THR A 488 16.94 -16.21 -0.30
C THR A 488 16.20 -16.14 -1.63
N ALA A 489 14.96 -16.62 -1.68
CA ALA A 489 14.16 -16.77 -2.90
C ALA A 489 14.88 -17.60 -3.97
N GLN A 490 15.58 -18.64 -3.50
CA GLN A 490 16.29 -19.58 -4.36
C GLN A 490 15.72 -20.97 -4.23
N ALA A 491 15.74 -21.71 -5.32
CA ALA A 491 15.22 -23.05 -5.43
C ALA A 491 16.23 -23.97 -6.13
N ARG A 492 16.15 -25.28 -5.85
CA ARG A 492 16.89 -26.30 -6.60
C ARG A 492 16.06 -27.56 -6.81
N LYS A 493 16.33 -28.29 -7.88
CA LYS A 493 15.72 -29.61 -8.10
C LYS A 493 16.30 -30.63 -7.12
N VAL A 494 15.45 -31.47 -6.56
CA VAL A 494 15.82 -32.53 -5.60
C VAL A 494 15.19 -33.87 -5.97
N SER A 495 15.65 -34.94 -5.35
CA SER A 495 15.05 -36.26 -5.47
C SER A 495 13.68 -36.29 -4.77
N GLU A 496 12.88 -37.33 -5.06
CA GLU A 496 11.68 -37.60 -4.28
C GLU A 496 12.04 -37.80 -2.78
N PRO A 497 11.27 -37.22 -1.84
CA PRO A 497 11.49 -37.42 -0.41
C PRO A 497 11.43 -38.90 0.00
N ARG A 498 12.44 -39.35 0.75
CA ARG A 498 12.57 -40.75 1.18
C ARG A 498 11.51 -41.17 2.21
N ASP A 499 11.03 -40.19 2.97
CA ASP A 499 10.05 -40.33 4.05
C ASP A 499 8.59 -40.19 3.59
N LEU A 500 8.37 -40.08 2.27
CA LEU A 500 7.04 -39.91 1.71
C LEU A 500 6.14 -41.15 1.90
N MET A 501 5.03 -40.99 2.62
CA MET A 501 4.09 -42.07 2.91
C MET A 501 3.40 -42.58 1.64
N ALA A 502 3.04 -43.87 1.61
CA ALA A 502 2.34 -44.47 0.47
C ALA A 502 1.02 -43.76 0.10
N GLY A 503 0.30 -43.23 1.10
CA GLY A 503 -0.90 -42.42 0.88
C GLY A 503 -0.62 -41.10 0.16
N GLN A 504 0.47 -40.41 0.53
CA GLN A 504 0.89 -39.16 -0.12
C GLN A 504 1.33 -39.42 -1.57
N ARG A 505 2.13 -40.47 -1.82
CA ARG A 505 2.51 -40.89 -3.18
C ARG A 505 1.29 -41.12 -4.07
N LYS A 506 0.28 -41.82 -3.54
CA LYS A 506 -0.97 -42.07 -4.25
C LYS A 506 -1.75 -40.77 -4.52
N ALA A 507 -1.80 -39.85 -3.57
CA ALA A 507 -2.45 -38.55 -3.74
C ALA A 507 -1.76 -37.70 -4.82
N LEU A 508 -0.43 -37.64 -4.81
CA LEU A 508 0.35 -36.92 -5.83
C LEU A 508 0.16 -37.52 -7.23
N ALA A 509 0.19 -38.84 -7.35
CA ALA A 509 -0.06 -39.51 -8.63
C ALA A 509 -1.49 -39.25 -9.15
N ALA A 510 -2.48 -39.18 -8.24
CA ALA A 510 -3.85 -38.83 -8.60
C ALA A 510 -3.99 -37.37 -9.05
N LEU A 511 -3.31 -36.44 -8.36
CA LEU A 511 -3.26 -35.03 -8.72
C LEU A 511 -2.57 -34.79 -10.07
N GLU A 512 -1.46 -35.49 -10.32
CA GLU A 512 -0.78 -35.46 -11.61
C GLU A 512 -1.67 -35.98 -12.73
N ALA A 513 -2.40 -37.08 -12.49
CA ALA A 513 -3.35 -37.61 -13.45
C ALA A 513 -4.52 -36.63 -13.70
N SER A 514 -5.06 -35.97 -12.67
CA SER A 514 -6.16 -35.02 -12.83
C SER A 514 -5.73 -33.79 -13.62
N ILE A 515 -4.56 -33.23 -13.33
CA ILE A 515 -4.01 -32.07 -14.05
C ILE A 515 -3.77 -32.42 -15.53
N LYS A 516 -3.21 -33.60 -15.82
CA LYS A 516 -3.01 -34.06 -17.21
C LYS A 516 -4.31 -34.25 -17.97
N VAL A 517 -5.37 -34.72 -17.30
CA VAL A 517 -6.70 -34.89 -17.91
C VAL A 517 -7.38 -33.55 -18.17
N GLU A 518 -7.30 -32.61 -17.21
CA GLU A 518 -7.98 -31.32 -17.28
C GLU A 518 -7.36 -30.38 -18.33
N TYR A 519 -6.03 -30.31 -18.38
CA TYR A 519 -5.32 -29.35 -19.24
C TYR A 519 -4.79 -29.95 -20.56
N GLY A 520 -4.88 -31.27 -20.73
CA GLY A 520 -4.48 -31.96 -21.96
C GLY A 520 -3.02 -31.71 -22.33
N SER A 521 -2.76 -31.48 -23.63
CA SER A 521 -1.41 -31.18 -24.15
C SER A 521 -1.05 -29.69 -24.17
N ALA A 522 -1.90 -28.81 -23.64
CA ALA A 522 -1.54 -27.40 -23.49
C ALA A 522 -0.51 -27.29 -22.36
N GLU A 523 0.60 -26.59 -22.61
CA GLU A 523 1.66 -26.38 -21.61
C GLU A 523 1.16 -25.48 -20.47
N HIS A 524 0.65 -26.12 -19.42
CA HIS A 524 0.27 -25.49 -18.17
C HIS A 524 1.08 -26.13 -17.04
N ALA A 525 1.83 -25.31 -16.32
CA ALA A 525 2.51 -25.73 -15.12
C ALA A 525 1.67 -25.32 -13.91
N LEU A 526 1.34 -26.29 -13.06
CA LEU A 526 0.67 -26.04 -11.78
C LEU A 526 1.64 -26.40 -10.66
N ALA A 527 2.03 -25.41 -9.87
CA ALA A 527 2.74 -25.65 -8.63
C ALA A 527 1.74 -26.12 -7.58
N THR A 528 1.88 -27.36 -7.10
CA THR A 528 1.19 -27.81 -5.90
C THR A 528 2.20 -27.85 -4.76
N ALA A 529 2.03 -26.95 -3.80
CA ALA A 529 2.83 -27.01 -2.59
C ALA A 529 2.27 -28.15 -1.73
N MET A 530 3.07 -29.19 -1.51
CA MET A 530 2.80 -30.13 -0.44
C MET A 530 3.88 -29.94 0.61
N GLU A 531 3.49 -29.53 1.81
CA GLU A 531 4.42 -29.36 2.91
C GLU A 531 4.88 -30.74 3.40
N VAL A 532 6.14 -31.07 3.13
CA VAL A 532 6.84 -32.23 3.70
C VAL A 532 7.49 -31.79 5.01
N ALA A 533 7.67 -32.71 5.96
CA ALA A 533 8.33 -32.42 7.23
C ALA A 533 9.69 -31.74 7.01
N SER A 534 9.99 -30.68 7.77
CA SER A 534 11.25 -29.93 7.69
C SER A 534 12.24 -30.40 8.78
N PRO A 535 13.50 -30.72 8.44
CA PRO A 535 14.07 -30.80 7.10
C PRO A 535 13.69 -32.11 6.38
N ALA A 536 13.34 -32.02 5.10
CA ALA A 536 12.97 -33.18 4.30
C ALA A 536 14.21 -34.03 3.96
N GLN A 537 14.06 -35.36 3.93
CA GLN A 537 15.14 -36.27 3.53
C GLN A 537 15.20 -36.42 2.01
N VAL A 538 15.83 -35.45 1.35
CA VAL A 538 16.00 -35.38 -0.11
C VAL A 538 17.48 -35.30 -0.51
N ASP A 539 17.82 -35.83 -1.68
CA ASP A 539 19.13 -35.65 -2.31
C ASP A 539 19.07 -34.50 -3.31
N ALA A 540 20.09 -33.63 -3.35
CA ALA A 540 20.17 -32.56 -4.33
C ALA A 540 20.42 -33.13 -5.74
N VAL A 541 19.63 -32.66 -6.73
CA VAL A 541 19.74 -33.06 -8.14
C VAL A 541 20.35 -31.95 -9.00
N GLY A 542 20.26 -30.69 -8.56
CA GLY A 542 20.87 -29.54 -9.22
C GLY A 542 21.34 -28.46 -8.25
N ASP A 543 21.89 -27.39 -8.82
CA ASP A 543 22.35 -26.21 -8.08
C ASP A 543 21.17 -25.30 -7.68
N TRP A 544 21.41 -24.44 -6.69
CA TRP A 544 20.49 -23.38 -6.32
C TRP A 544 20.46 -22.30 -7.40
N GLN A 545 19.26 -21.92 -7.81
CA GLN A 545 18.99 -20.84 -8.77
C GLN A 545 17.81 -20.00 -8.29
N GLU A 546 17.53 -18.86 -8.93
CA GLU A 546 16.38 -18.03 -8.57
C GLU A 546 15.06 -18.82 -8.70
N GLU A 547 14.15 -18.62 -7.74
CA GLU A 547 12.90 -19.38 -7.62
C GLU A 547 12.05 -19.38 -8.91
N TYR A 548 12.05 -18.27 -9.65
CA TYR A 548 11.23 -18.10 -10.86
C TYR A 548 11.67 -18.99 -12.02
N HIS A 549 12.86 -19.59 -11.96
CA HIS A 549 13.31 -20.59 -12.93
C HIS A 549 12.75 -21.99 -12.67
N LEU A 550 12.18 -22.26 -11.49
CA LEU A 550 11.74 -23.61 -11.09
C LEU A 550 10.31 -23.67 -10.60
N ILE A 551 9.77 -22.57 -10.08
CA ILE A 551 8.50 -22.53 -9.37
C ILE A 551 7.48 -21.73 -10.19
N PRO A 552 6.48 -22.39 -10.80
CA PRO A 552 5.34 -21.71 -11.41
C PRO A 552 4.64 -20.79 -10.40
N GLY A 553 4.19 -19.62 -10.85
CA GLY A 553 3.62 -18.57 -9.99
C GLY A 553 4.65 -17.59 -9.40
N ALA A 554 5.95 -17.91 -9.49
CA ALA A 554 7.03 -17.01 -9.10
C ALA A 554 7.55 -16.16 -10.28
N GLU A 555 6.83 -16.09 -11.40
CA GLU A 555 7.28 -15.43 -12.62
C GLU A 555 7.67 -13.97 -12.36
N VAL A 556 8.63 -13.48 -13.14
CA VAL A 556 9.17 -12.12 -13.12
C VAL A 556 9.13 -11.45 -14.49
N MET A 557 9.05 -12.22 -15.58
CA MET A 557 9.14 -11.69 -16.94
C MET A 557 7.79 -11.27 -17.50
N ILE A 558 7.74 -10.06 -18.07
CA ILE A 558 6.53 -9.49 -18.67
C ILE A 558 6.00 -10.28 -19.88
N ASP A 559 6.90 -10.91 -20.63
CA ASP A 559 6.59 -11.70 -21.82
C ASP A 559 6.39 -13.19 -21.52
N GLY A 560 6.53 -13.59 -20.25
CA GLY A 560 6.43 -14.98 -19.82
C GLY A 560 7.55 -15.88 -20.33
N THR A 561 8.68 -15.32 -20.78
CA THR A 561 9.83 -16.13 -21.26
C THR A 561 10.41 -17.05 -20.20
N ASP A 562 10.31 -16.67 -18.92
CA ASP A 562 10.64 -17.49 -17.76
C ASP A 562 9.79 -18.76 -17.63
N ARG A 563 8.57 -18.78 -18.18
CA ARG A 563 7.70 -19.97 -18.19
C ARG A 563 8.25 -21.10 -19.07
N SER A 564 9.03 -20.76 -20.10
CA SER A 564 9.56 -21.71 -21.08
C SER A 564 10.89 -22.35 -20.67
N ALA A 565 11.62 -21.76 -19.71
CA ALA A 565 12.95 -22.23 -19.31
C ALA A 565 12.95 -23.53 -18.48
N VAL A 566 11.77 -24.07 -18.18
CA VAL A 566 11.59 -25.25 -17.32
C VAL A 566 11.63 -26.58 -18.09
N SER A 567 11.59 -26.54 -19.43
CA SER A 567 11.77 -27.72 -20.31
C SER A 567 13.22 -28.20 -20.34
#